data_AF-A0A519Z361-F1
#
_entry.id   AF-A0A519Z361-F1
#
_cell.length_a   1.000
_cell.length_b   1.000
_cell.length_c   1.000
_cell.angle_alpha   90.00
_cell.angle_beta   90.00
_cell.angle_gamma   90.00
#
_symmetry.space_group_name_H-M   'P 1'
#
loop_
_entity.id
_entity.type
_entity.pdbx_description
1 polymer ?
#
loop_
_entity_poly.entity_id
_entity_poly.type
_entity_poly.pdbx_seq_one_letter_code
_entity_poly.pdbx_strand_id
1 'polypeptide(L)'
;MLKTLTFTLLFLTIIQTGKAQESTVAWINTNGKPLLSEVDTTLADLKFLNEELRGKTVLGLGEASHGTREFYLQKNRMIQYAVKNLGFRSLGFEVPDQVLAPINEYVTGGKGELKDLMVGMVLY
;
A
#
# COMPACT_ATOMS: atom_id res chain seq x y z
N MET A 1 -4.20 55.57 -26.91
CA MET A 1 -5.15 55.20 -25.85
C MET A 1 -5.79 53.83 -26.11
N LEU A 2 -6.41 53.59 -27.27
CA LEU A 2 -7.12 52.34 -27.56
C LEU A 2 -6.22 51.08 -27.62
N LYS A 3 -5.01 51.19 -28.19
CA LYS A 3 -4.03 50.09 -28.28
C LYS A 3 -3.44 49.66 -26.93
N THR A 4 -3.26 50.61 -26.01
CA THR A 4 -2.75 50.36 -24.65
C THR A 4 -3.79 49.60 -23.84
N LEU A 5 -5.07 49.96 -23.99
CA LEU A 5 -6.20 49.31 -23.33
C LEU A 5 -6.40 47.85 -23.78
N THR A 6 -6.16 47.56 -25.06
CA THR A 6 -6.25 46.18 -25.60
C THR A 6 -5.14 45.27 -25.06
N PHE A 7 -3.94 45.82 -24.84
CA PHE A 7 -2.81 45.06 -24.28
C PHE A 7 -3.01 44.73 -22.80
N THR A 8 -3.57 45.68 -22.02
CA THR A 8 -3.92 45.45 -20.60
C THR A 8 -5.01 44.39 -20.45
N LEU A 9 -6.02 44.39 -21.34
CA LEU A 9 -7.10 43.41 -21.33
C LEU A 9 -6.60 41.98 -21.64
N LEU A 10 -5.68 41.84 -22.60
CA LEU A 10 -5.02 40.56 -22.90
C LEU A 10 -4.18 40.04 -21.73
N PHE A 11 -3.49 40.94 -21.00
CA PHE A 11 -2.68 40.58 -19.84
C PHE A 11 -3.54 40.09 -18.66
N LEU A 12 -4.72 40.66 -18.45
CA LEU A 12 -5.65 40.19 -17.40
C LEU A 12 -6.19 38.78 -17.68
N THR A 13 -6.33 38.38 -18.95
CA THR A 13 -6.81 37.04 -19.31
C THR A 13 -5.76 35.93 -19.14
N ILE A 14 -4.48 36.27 -18.98
CA ILE A 14 -3.39 35.29 -18.79
C ILE A 14 -3.24 34.88 -17.31
N ILE A 15 -3.89 35.56 -16.37
CA ILE A 15 -3.77 35.32 -14.92
C ILE A 15 -4.67 34.16 -14.43
N GLN A 16 -5.38 33.45 -15.31
CA GLN A 16 -5.98 32.17 -14.90
C GLN A 16 -4.95 31.05 -14.98
N THR A 17 -4.00 31.06 -14.04
CA THR A 17 -3.17 29.90 -13.74
C THR A 17 -4.07 28.74 -13.30
N GLY A 18 -4.02 27.64 -14.06
CA GLY A 18 -4.89 26.49 -13.89
C GLY A 18 -4.86 25.91 -12.47
N LYS A 19 -6.00 25.97 -11.77
CA LYS A 19 -6.24 25.21 -10.53
C LYS A 19 -6.61 23.76 -10.83
N ALA A 20 -5.78 23.04 -11.58
CA ALA A 20 -6.12 21.69 -12.04
C ALA A 20 -5.87 20.56 -11.00
N GLN A 21 -5.27 20.83 -9.83
CA GLN A 21 -5.00 19.78 -8.82
C GLN A 21 -5.21 20.17 -7.34
N GLU A 22 -5.49 21.42 -7.00
CA GLU A 22 -5.38 21.86 -5.60
C GLU A 22 -6.43 21.21 -4.67
N SER A 23 -7.68 21.08 -5.12
CA SER A 23 -8.75 20.46 -4.32
C SER A 23 -8.53 18.95 -4.12
N THR A 24 -8.00 18.25 -5.12
CA THR A 24 -7.75 16.80 -5.07
C THR A 24 -6.59 16.47 -4.12
N VAL A 25 -5.48 17.22 -4.20
CA VAL A 25 -4.32 16.97 -3.33
C VAL A 25 -4.63 17.35 -1.87
N ALA A 26 -5.32 18.46 -1.64
CA ALA A 26 -5.71 18.87 -0.28
C ALA A 26 -6.63 17.84 0.39
N TRP A 27 -7.58 17.27 -0.36
CA TRP A 27 -8.44 16.21 0.14
C TRP A 27 -7.63 14.94 0.49
N ILE A 28 -6.71 14.51 -0.37
CA ILE A 28 -5.84 13.34 -0.11
C ILE A 28 -5.01 13.57 1.15
N ASN A 29 -4.38 14.74 1.29
CA ASN A 29 -3.56 15.06 2.46
C ASN A 29 -4.36 15.09 3.76
N THR A 30 -5.64 15.45 3.69
CA THR A 30 -6.55 15.51 4.85
C THR A 30 -7.12 14.15 5.23
N ASN A 31 -7.43 13.30 4.24
CA ASN A 31 -8.13 12.03 4.45
C ASN A 31 -7.21 10.81 4.46
N GLY A 32 -6.02 10.93 3.89
CA GLY A 32 -5.00 9.89 3.86
C GLY A 32 -4.62 9.46 5.26
N LYS A 33 -4.40 8.15 5.44
CA LYS A 33 -3.91 7.59 6.69
C LYS A 33 -2.39 7.52 6.61
N PRO A 34 -1.65 8.35 7.36
CA PRO A 34 -0.20 8.29 7.34
C PRO A 34 0.26 6.94 7.90
N LEU A 35 1.18 6.31 7.19
CA LEU A 35 1.81 5.07 7.62
C LEU A 35 3.20 5.38 8.18
N LEU A 36 3.56 4.70 9.25
CA LEU A 36 4.91 4.75 9.79
C LEU A 36 5.87 3.99 8.87
N SER A 37 7.15 4.33 8.98
CA SER A 37 8.23 3.61 8.31
C SER A 37 8.25 2.14 8.71
N GLU A 38 8.80 1.31 7.83
CA GLU A 38 9.09 -0.10 8.04
C GLU A 38 9.99 -0.40 9.25
N VAL A 39 10.78 0.59 9.71
CA VAL A 39 11.67 0.44 10.87
C VAL A 39 10.86 0.45 12.17
N ASP A 40 9.66 1.02 12.15
CA ASP A 40 8.79 1.02 13.32
C ASP A 40 8.06 -0.32 13.45
N THR A 41 8.34 -0.99 14.57
CA THR A 41 7.72 -2.28 14.91
C THR A 41 6.30 -2.14 15.46
N THR A 42 5.89 -0.90 15.79
CA THR A 42 4.50 -0.64 16.17
C THR A 42 3.58 -0.80 14.97
N LEU A 43 2.35 -1.23 15.26
CA LEU A 43 1.25 -1.33 14.29
C LEU A 43 0.12 -0.36 14.64
N ALA A 44 0.41 0.67 15.44
CA ALA A 44 -0.59 1.61 15.93
C ALA A 44 -1.20 2.49 14.83
N ASP A 45 -0.42 2.82 13.80
CA ASP A 45 -0.84 3.52 12.59
C ASP A 45 -1.83 2.72 11.74
N LEU A 46 -1.86 1.39 11.88
CA LEU A 46 -2.78 0.50 11.16
C LEU A 46 -4.13 0.32 11.85
N LYS A 47 -4.38 0.98 13.00
CA LYS A 47 -5.65 0.86 13.74
C LYS A 47 -6.90 1.21 12.94
N PHE A 48 -6.78 2.05 11.92
CA PHE A 48 -7.90 2.39 11.05
C PHE A 48 -8.47 1.17 10.31
N LEU A 49 -7.67 0.11 10.11
CA LEU A 49 -8.11 -1.12 9.44
C LEU A 49 -9.22 -1.86 10.21
N ASN A 50 -9.37 -1.64 11.53
CA ASN A 50 -10.48 -2.20 12.30
C ASN A 50 -11.85 -1.81 11.73
N GLU A 51 -12.00 -0.55 11.35
CA GLU A 51 -13.24 -0.03 10.79
C GLU A 51 -13.37 -0.40 9.32
N GLU A 52 -12.31 -0.19 8.53
CA GLU A 52 -12.32 -0.44 7.09
C GLU A 52 -12.61 -1.91 6.73
N LEU A 53 -12.10 -2.84 7.55
CA LEU A 53 -12.24 -4.28 7.30
C LEU A 53 -13.33 -4.92 8.15
N ARG A 54 -14.17 -4.13 8.83
CA ARG A 54 -15.24 -4.66 9.67
C ARG A 54 -16.20 -5.55 8.86
N GLY A 55 -16.36 -6.79 9.29
CA GLY A 55 -17.22 -7.77 8.64
C GLY A 55 -16.70 -8.27 7.28
N LYS A 56 -15.46 -7.93 6.89
CA LYS A 56 -14.83 -8.46 5.68
C LYS A 56 -14.11 -9.77 5.99
N THR A 57 -14.23 -10.73 5.09
CA THR A 57 -13.63 -12.07 5.23
C THR A 57 -12.45 -12.30 4.29
N VAL A 58 -12.28 -11.44 3.28
CA VAL A 58 -11.18 -11.51 2.30
C VAL A 58 -10.52 -10.13 2.22
N LEU A 59 -9.20 -10.10 2.32
CA LEU A 59 -8.34 -8.93 2.16
C LEU A 59 -7.35 -9.20 1.03
N GLY A 60 -7.45 -8.46 -0.08
CA GLY A 60 -6.48 -8.48 -1.16
C GLY A 60 -5.39 -7.43 -0.93
N LEU A 61 -4.11 -7.83 -1.04
CA LEU A 61 -2.96 -6.96 -0.87
C LEU A 61 -2.09 -6.94 -2.15
N GLY A 62 -2.40 -6.01 -3.04
CA GLY A 62 -1.62 -5.76 -4.26
C GLY A 62 -0.34 -4.97 -4.00
N GLU A 63 0.51 -4.91 -5.01
CA GLU A 63 1.74 -4.11 -5.05
C GLU A 63 1.93 -3.55 -6.45
N ALA A 64 2.55 -2.37 -6.56
CA ALA A 64 2.75 -1.74 -7.87
C ALA A 64 3.92 -2.37 -8.67
N SER A 65 4.76 -3.18 -8.02
CA SER A 65 5.90 -3.88 -8.64
C SER A 65 6.38 -5.01 -7.72
N HIS A 66 6.92 -6.08 -8.30
CA HIS A 66 7.45 -7.23 -7.55
C HIS A 66 8.85 -7.03 -6.93
N GLY A 67 9.54 -5.91 -7.18
CA GLY A 67 10.93 -5.70 -6.72
C GLY A 67 11.13 -4.59 -5.69
N THR A 68 10.04 -3.95 -5.24
CA THR A 68 10.13 -2.80 -4.33
C THR A 68 10.09 -3.29 -2.88
N ARG A 69 11.21 -3.14 -2.18
CA ARG A 69 11.38 -3.53 -0.77
C ARG A 69 10.27 -3.00 0.13
N GLU A 70 9.87 -1.75 -0.06
CA GLU A 70 8.89 -1.06 0.78
C GLU A 70 7.49 -1.70 0.67
N PHE A 71 7.12 -2.26 -0.48
CA PHE A 71 5.84 -2.97 -0.64
C PHE A 71 5.81 -4.25 0.18
N TYR A 72 6.86 -5.06 0.14
CA TYR A 72 6.94 -6.27 0.97
C TYR A 72 6.89 -5.94 2.45
N LEU A 73 7.60 -4.90 2.87
CA LEU A 73 7.66 -4.52 4.28
C LEU A 73 6.34 -3.96 4.78
N GLN A 74 5.67 -3.08 4.03
CA GLN A 74 4.35 -2.58 4.42
C GLN A 74 3.26 -3.64 4.35
N LYS A 75 3.28 -4.53 3.34
CA LYS A 75 2.38 -5.69 3.29
C LYS A 75 2.60 -6.61 4.50
N ASN A 76 3.84 -6.87 4.89
CA ASN A 76 4.13 -7.65 6.09
C ASN A 76 3.53 -6.99 7.36
N ARG A 77 3.66 -5.67 7.53
CA ARG A 77 3.02 -4.95 8.65
C ARG A 77 1.49 -5.09 8.63
N MET A 78 0.87 -4.94 7.47
CA MET A 78 -0.58 -5.12 7.29
C MET A 78 -1.03 -6.56 7.58
N ILE A 79 -0.31 -7.57 7.10
CA ILE A 79 -0.57 -8.99 7.37
C ILE A 79 -0.47 -9.27 8.87
N GLN A 80 0.60 -8.81 9.53
CA GLN A 80 0.74 -8.95 10.97
C GLN A 80 -0.43 -8.31 11.73
N TYR A 81 -0.86 -7.12 11.32
CA TYR A 81 -2.00 -6.45 11.94
C TYR A 81 -3.28 -7.25 11.76
N ALA A 82 -3.57 -7.72 10.54
CA ALA A 82 -4.76 -8.50 10.21
C ALA A 82 -4.81 -9.83 10.97
N VAL A 83 -3.67 -10.54 11.09
CA VAL A 83 -3.59 -11.79 11.86
C VAL A 83 -3.79 -11.54 13.36
N LYS A 84 -3.07 -10.56 13.93
CA LYS A 84 -3.07 -10.30 15.37
C LYS A 84 -4.38 -9.69 15.88
N ASN A 85 -4.99 -8.79 15.12
CA ASN A 85 -6.11 -7.95 15.61
C ASN A 85 -7.44 -8.25 14.92
N LEU A 86 -7.43 -8.71 13.67
CA LEU A 86 -8.64 -8.83 12.85
C LEU A 86 -9.09 -10.28 12.61
N GLY A 87 -8.36 -11.26 13.13
CA GLY A 87 -8.77 -12.66 13.08
C GLY A 87 -8.53 -13.37 11.74
N PHE A 88 -7.79 -12.79 10.79
CA PHE A 88 -7.40 -13.49 9.57
C PHE A 88 -6.45 -14.66 9.89
N ARG A 89 -6.66 -15.82 9.26
CA ARG A 89 -5.92 -17.07 9.57
C ARG A 89 -5.36 -17.81 8.36
N SER A 90 -5.69 -17.38 7.15
CA SER A 90 -5.19 -17.94 5.90
C SER A 90 -4.51 -16.85 5.09
N LEU A 91 -3.34 -17.17 4.53
CA LEU A 91 -2.57 -16.27 3.67
C LEU A 91 -2.30 -16.97 2.34
N GLY A 92 -2.77 -16.38 1.24
CA GLY A 92 -2.46 -16.82 -0.11
C GLY A 92 -1.42 -15.90 -0.76
N PHE A 93 -0.63 -16.46 -1.66
CA PHE A 93 0.33 -15.72 -2.48
C PHE A 93 0.05 -15.94 -3.96
N GLU A 94 0.46 -14.99 -4.80
CA GLU A 94 0.37 -15.07 -6.27
C GLU A 94 1.48 -15.97 -6.83
N VAL A 95 1.50 -17.24 -6.41
CA VAL A 95 2.44 -18.26 -6.87
C VAL A 95 1.74 -19.62 -6.93
N PRO A 96 2.27 -20.59 -7.70
CA PRO A 96 1.70 -21.94 -7.74
C PRO A 96 1.70 -22.60 -6.36
N ASP A 97 0.67 -23.39 -6.08
CA ASP A 97 0.50 -24.10 -4.81
C ASP A 97 1.67 -25.06 -4.52
N GLN A 98 2.28 -25.62 -5.56
CA GLN A 98 3.46 -26.50 -5.44
C GLN A 98 4.67 -25.77 -4.83
N VAL A 99 4.76 -24.45 -4.97
CA VAL A 99 5.80 -23.62 -4.33
C VAL A 99 5.43 -23.34 -2.87
N LEU A 100 4.14 -23.12 -2.57
CA LEU A 100 3.68 -22.77 -1.22
C LEU A 100 3.54 -23.96 -0.28
N ALA A 101 3.15 -25.14 -0.77
CA ALA A 101 2.93 -26.33 0.03
C ALA A 101 4.10 -26.64 1.00
N PRO A 102 5.37 -26.69 0.57
CA PRO A 102 6.48 -26.93 1.48
C PRO A 102 6.73 -25.78 2.48
N ILE A 103 6.46 -24.52 2.09
CA ILE A 103 6.56 -23.36 2.99
C ILE A 103 5.48 -23.43 4.06
N ASN A 104 4.25 -23.81 3.67
CA ASN A 104 3.13 -24.00 4.59
C ASN A 104 3.42 -25.12 5.60
N GLU A 105 3.99 -26.24 5.15
CA GLU A 105 4.44 -27.32 6.03
C GLU A 105 5.49 -26.81 7.03
N TYR A 106 6.49 -26.07 6.56
CA TYR A 106 7.53 -25.48 7.43
C TYR A 106 6.94 -24.58 8.53
N VAL A 107 6.03 -23.65 8.19
CA VAL A 107 5.46 -22.72 9.19
C VAL A 107 4.45 -23.38 10.14
N THR A 108 3.93 -24.56 9.80
CA THR A 108 2.98 -25.32 10.64
C THR A 108 3.65 -26.39 11.52
N GLY A 109 4.99 -26.41 11.59
CA GLY A 109 5.75 -27.29 12.48
C GLY A 109 6.54 -28.38 11.77
N GLY A 110 6.59 -28.36 10.43
CA GLY A 110 7.46 -29.20 9.63
C GLY A 110 8.95 -28.88 9.79
N LYS A 111 9.78 -29.56 9.00
CA LYS A 111 11.24 -29.39 8.98
C LYS A 111 11.70 -28.89 7.62
N GLY A 112 12.89 -28.29 7.58
CA GLY A 112 13.54 -27.79 6.37
C GLY A 112 14.27 -26.49 6.63
N GLU A 113 15.05 -26.05 5.66
CA GLU A 113 15.71 -24.74 5.70
C GLU A 113 14.88 -23.74 4.89
N LEU A 114 14.32 -22.74 5.57
CA LEU A 114 13.37 -21.79 4.95
C LEU A 114 13.93 -21.13 3.68
N LYS A 115 15.23 -20.82 3.66
CA LYS A 115 15.88 -20.22 2.48
C LYS A 115 15.80 -21.12 1.25
N ASP A 116 15.96 -22.43 1.42
CA ASP A 116 15.91 -23.39 0.33
C ASP A 116 14.46 -23.57 -0.14
N LEU A 117 13.51 -23.59 0.79
CA LEU A 117 12.08 -23.71 0.48
C LEU A 117 11.54 -22.48 -0.27
N MET A 118 12.11 -21.30 -0.02
CA MET A 118 11.67 -20.04 -0.63
C MET A 118 12.30 -19.77 -2.00
N VAL A 119 13.19 -20.61 -2.54
CA VAL A 119 13.82 -20.40 -3.85
C VAL A 119 12.77 -20.21 -4.97
N GLY A 120 11.68 -20.97 -4.92
CA GLY A 120 10.58 -20.88 -5.89
C GLY A 120 9.71 -19.62 -5.77
N MET A 121 9.86 -18.83 -4.69
CA MET A 121 9.13 -17.57 -4.51
C MET A 121 9.68 -16.44 -5.37
N VAL A 122 10.87 -16.63 -5.97
CA VAL A 122 11.54 -15.64 -6.85
C VAL A 122 11.63 -14.25 -6.21
N LEU A 123 11.87 -14.22 -4.90
CA LEU A 123 12.08 -12.98 -4.14
C LEU A 123 13.55 -12.58 -4.34
N TYR A 124 13.77 -11.48 -5.07
CA TYR A 124 15.11 -10.97 -5.42
C TYR A 124 15.82 -10.33 -4.23
#